data_AF-A0A967WUW5-F1
#
_entry.id   AF-A0A967WUW5-F1
#
_cell.length_a   1.000
_cell.length_b   1.000
_cell.length_c   1.000
_cell.angle_alpha   90.00
_cell.angle_beta   90.00
_cell.angle_gamma   90.00
#
_symmetry.space_group_name_H-M   'P 1'
#
loop_
_entity.id
_entity.type
_entity.pdbx_description
1 polymer ?
#
loop_
_entity_poly.entity_id
_entity_poly.type
_entity_poly.pdbx_seq_one_letter_code
_entity_poly.pdbx_strand_id
1 'polypeptide(L)'
;PASRLSSILFVGLVTVSVPIWRVVYAVVFTQPAFQKRVLIVGAGQSGRKIAGILANTPDRGNPYAGSGFQLVGFVDDREDQVGTKIEGVPVMGTRHDLTGLVQQYDIDLLVIAIRYAPQVQPELFQALLDCRELGIDVELMIGLYERLTGRIPVEQAGNDLDLIVPVPDSAMQHFFYAGKRSIDLLAGVGGLVALAMLTPIIALANAIWSPGPLFFRQLRVGKGGQPFYLYKLRSMIPAAEEKCGAVWACEDDDRITPVGKFLRKTRLDEFPQFLNVLMGDMSLVGPRPERPEFVAGLVEEVPFYQARHAVRPGVTGWAQVRYRYGSSVEDALVKLEYDLYYIRNQSIYLELSVLVKTVAVMLGLKGR
;
A
#
# COMPACT_ATOMS: atom_id res chain seq x y z
N PRO A 1 -48.97 7.64 -12.59
CA PRO A 1 -48.73 8.75 -11.61
C PRO A 1 -48.19 8.26 -10.26
N ALA A 2 -48.83 7.26 -9.64
CA ALA A 2 -48.41 6.71 -8.35
C ALA A 2 -46.97 6.17 -8.34
N SER A 3 -46.55 5.45 -9.39
CA SER A 3 -45.20 4.86 -9.48
C SER A 3 -44.05 5.89 -9.52
N ARG A 4 -44.26 7.06 -10.14
CA ARG A 4 -43.23 8.11 -10.22
C ARG A 4 -43.03 8.80 -8.88
N LEU A 5 -44.11 9.03 -8.14
CA LEU A 5 -44.06 9.61 -6.80
C LEU A 5 -43.36 8.66 -5.82
N SER A 6 -43.65 7.35 -5.90
CA SER A 6 -42.96 6.32 -5.12
C SER A 6 -41.45 6.29 -5.40
N SER A 7 -41.03 6.38 -6.67
CA SER A 7 -39.61 6.41 -7.03
C SER A 7 -38.91 7.67 -6.50
N ILE A 8 -39.55 8.83 -6.59
CA ILE A 8 -38.97 10.09 -6.07
C ILE A 8 -38.84 10.06 -4.55
N LEU A 9 -39.87 9.57 -3.84
CA LEU A 9 -39.84 9.40 -2.39
C LEU A 9 -38.75 8.40 -1.96
N PHE A 10 -38.60 7.29 -2.69
CA PHE A 10 -37.56 6.30 -2.40
C PHE A 10 -36.16 6.88 -2.59
N VAL A 11 -35.91 7.59 -3.70
CA VAL A 11 -34.62 8.24 -3.94
C VAL A 11 -34.34 9.31 -2.89
N GLY A 12 -35.33 10.14 -2.54
CA GLY A 12 -35.21 11.13 -1.46
C GLY A 12 -34.88 10.49 -0.11
N LEU A 13 -35.58 9.42 0.27
CA LEU A 13 -35.36 8.69 1.51
C LEU A 13 -33.96 8.06 1.57
N VAL A 14 -33.49 7.43 0.48
CA VAL A 14 -32.14 6.85 0.43
C VAL A 14 -31.08 7.95 0.50
N THR A 15 -31.27 9.04 -0.24
CA THR A 15 -30.31 10.16 -0.27
C THR A 15 -30.17 10.83 1.09
N VAL A 16 -31.24 10.87 1.89
CA VAL A 16 -31.24 11.47 3.24
C VAL A 16 -30.81 10.48 4.32
N SER A 17 -31.19 9.20 4.21
CA SER A 17 -30.86 8.19 5.23
C SER A 17 -29.37 7.84 5.25
N VAL A 18 -28.69 7.81 4.11
CA VAL A 18 -27.23 7.55 4.03
C VAL A 18 -26.38 8.58 4.82
N PRO A 19 -26.53 9.90 4.64
CA PRO A 19 -25.78 10.88 5.42
C PRO A 19 -26.19 10.89 6.90
N ILE A 20 -27.48 10.70 7.22
CA ILE A 20 -27.92 10.60 8.62
C ILE A 20 -27.27 9.40 9.31
N TRP A 21 -27.30 8.22 8.67
CA TRP A 21 -26.64 7.03 9.19
C TRP A 21 -25.13 7.24 9.37
N ARG A 22 -24.47 7.91 8.42
CA ARG A 22 -23.06 8.29 8.53
C ARG A 22 -22.78 9.20 9.72
N VAL A 23 -23.65 10.18 9.98
CA VAL A 23 -23.51 11.09 11.13
C VAL A 23 -23.78 10.37 12.44
N VAL A 24 -24.82 9.52 12.52
CA VAL A 24 -25.10 8.71 13.71
C VAL A 24 -23.94 7.76 14.00
N TYR A 25 -23.46 7.05 12.99
CA TYR A 25 -22.31 6.17 13.12
C TYR A 25 -21.07 6.95 13.60
N ALA A 26 -20.80 8.10 13.00
CA ALA A 26 -19.72 8.98 13.45
C ALA A 26 -19.88 9.35 14.92
N VAL A 27 -20.97 10.02 15.30
CA VAL A 27 -21.17 10.55 16.66
C VAL A 27 -21.16 9.46 17.73
N VAL A 28 -21.67 8.27 17.42
CA VAL A 28 -21.69 7.14 18.37
C VAL A 28 -20.32 6.49 18.46
N PHE A 29 -19.72 6.09 17.34
CA PHE A 29 -18.49 5.29 17.35
C PHE A 29 -17.19 6.11 17.45
N THR A 30 -17.25 7.45 17.37
CA THR A 30 -16.09 8.33 17.69
C THR A 30 -15.91 8.59 19.18
N GLN A 31 -16.87 8.20 20.02
CA GLN A 31 -16.76 8.51 21.44
C GLN A 31 -15.56 7.78 22.06
N PRO A 32 -14.87 8.39 23.04
CA PRO A 32 -13.75 7.75 23.75
C PRO A 32 -14.09 6.36 24.29
N ALA A 33 -15.37 6.12 24.61
CA ALA A 33 -15.88 4.82 25.07
C ALA A 33 -15.74 3.67 24.06
N PHE A 34 -15.54 3.95 22.77
CA PHE A 34 -15.33 2.93 21.73
C PHE A 34 -13.87 2.82 21.29
N GLN A 35 -12.94 3.53 21.93
CA GLN A 35 -11.52 3.37 21.69
C GLN A 35 -11.00 2.17 22.47
N LYS A 36 -10.37 1.23 21.77
CA LYS A 36 -9.65 0.12 22.39
C LYS A 36 -8.42 0.64 23.10
N ARG A 37 -8.30 0.38 24.39
CA ARG A 37 -7.15 0.71 25.22
C ARG A 37 -6.03 -0.29 24.92
N VAL A 38 -4.91 0.22 24.45
CA VAL A 38 -3.79 -0.59 23.94
C VAL A 38 -2.63 -0.56 24.90
N LEU A 39 -2.11 -1.73 25.22
CA LEU A 39 -0.84 -1.91 25.91
C LEU A 39 0.16 -2.59 24.96
N ILE A 40 1.38 -2.07 24.85
CA ILE A 40 2.41 -2.63 23.97
C ILE A 40 3.43 -3.40 24.81
N VAL A 41 3.64 -4.68 24.50
CA VAL A 41 4.70 -5.51 25.09
C VAL A 41 5.96 -5.41 24.23
N GLY A 42 7.01 -4.82 24.78
CA GLY A 42 8.29 -4.54 24.13
C GLY A 42 8.39 -3.07 23.69
N ALA A 43 9.23 -2.30 24.37
CA ALA A 43 9.49 -0.88 24.11
C ALA A 43 10.73 -0.63 23.21
N GLY A 44 11.19 -1.67 22.52
CA GLY A 44 12.22 -1.61 21.49
C GLY A 44 11.77 -0.87 20.22
N GLN A 45 12.56 -0.95 19.14
CA GLN A 45 12.27 -0.26 17.88
C GLN A 45 10.89 -0.61 17.31
N SER A 46 10.49 -1.90 17.37
CA SER A 46 9.18 -2.35 16.90
C SER A 46 8.02 -1.71 17.70
N GLY A 47 8.15 -1.66 19.02
CA GLY A 47 7.16 -1.01 19.91
C GLY A 47 7.05 0.49 19.66
N ARG A 48 8.19 1.17 19.51
CA ARG A 48 8.23 2.60 19.19
C ARG A 48 7.60 2.91 17.84
N LYS A 49 7.86 2.10 16.81
CA LYS A 49 7.29 2.29 15.46
C LYS A 49 5.77 2.17 15.47
N ILE A 50 5.22 1.16 16.14
CA ILE A 50 3.75 1.00 16.23
C ILE A 50 3.12 2.05 17.14
N ALA A 51 3.76 2.43 18.24
CA ALA A 51 3.29 3.53 19.10
C ALA A 51 3.26 4.86 18.36
N GLY A 52 4.32 5.17 17.60
CA GLY A 52 4.36 6.35 16.73
C GLY A 52 3.24 6.34 15.70
N ILE A 53 2.85 5.18 15.18
CA ILE A 53 1.68 5.06 14.29
C ILE A 53 0.38 5.27 15.07
N LEU A 54 0.19 4.63 16.22
CA LEU A 54 -1.01 4.79 17.02
C LEU A 54 -1.22 6.25 17.48
N ALA A 55 -0.13 6.95 17.81
CA ALA A 55 -0.12 8.35 18.20
C ALA A 55 -0.30 9.30 17.01
N ASN A 56 0.37 9.03 15.88
CA ASN A 56 0.39 9.91 14.71
C ASN A 56 -0.60 9.52 13.63
N THR A 57 -1.46 8.49 13.79
CA THR A 57 -2.50 8.17 12.81
C THR A 57 -3.50 9.33 12.83
N PRO A 58 -3.41 10.27 11.87
CA PRO A 58 -4.38 11.33 11.78
C PRO A 58 -5.65 10.70 11.22
N ASP A 59 -6.76 11.35 11.53
CA ASP A 59 -8.12 11.24 10.97
C ASP A 59 -8.11 11.13 9.42
N ARG A 60 -7.59 10.03 8.87
CA ARG A 60 -7.21 9.88 7.46
C ARG A 60 -8.44 9.57 6.62
N GLY A 61 -9.19 10.63 6.33
CA GLY A 61 -10.26 10.65 5.32
C GLY A 61 -11.65 10.29 5.84
N ASN A 62 -11.79 10.03 7.14
CA ASN A 62 -13.05 10.10 7.86
C ASN A 62 -12.88 11.22 8.89
N PRO A 63 -13.65 12.32 8.89
CA PRO A 63 -13.56 13.37 9.92
C PRO A 63 -14.02 12.92 11.33
N TYR A 64 -14.09 11.61 11.52
CA TYR A 64 -14.81 10.90 12.56
C TYR A 64 -14.15 9.54 12.85
N ALA A 65 -12.83 9.42 12.70
CA ALA A 65 -12.10 8.23 13.09
C ALA A 65 -10.71 8.62 13.60
N GLY A 66 -10.63 8.87 14.92
CA GLY A 66 -9.42 8.46 15.63
C GLY A 66 -9.11 7.00 15.29
N SER A 67 -7.87 6.56 15.49
CA SER A 67 -7.41 5.20 15.17
C SER A 67 -8.27 4.08 15.78
N GLY A 68 -9.23 4.41 16.66
CA GLY A 68 -9.99 3.47 17.47
C GLY A 68 -9.12 2.91 18.60
N PHE A 69 -7.93 3.48 18.82
CA PHE A 69 -6.96 3.00 19.79
C PHE A 69 -6.49 4.14 20.69
N GLN A 70 -6.50 3.88 22.00
CA GLN A 70 -5.86 4.73 22.99
C GLN A 70 -4.62 4.00 23.51
N LEU A 71 -3.43 4.50 23.16
CA LEU A 71 -2.20 3.92 23.68
C LEU A 71 -2.04 4.28 25.16
N VAL A 72 -2.13 3.27 26.02
CA VAL A 72 -2.07 3.42 27.48
C VAL A 72 -0.63 3.39 27.98
N GLY A 73 0.16 2.43 27.52
CA GLY A 73 1.47 2.15 28.10
C GLY A 73 2.34 1.19 27.29
N PHE A 74 3.59 1.07 27.74
CA PHE A 74 4.48 -0.02 27.36
C PHE A 74 4.75 -0.94 28.56
N VAL A 75 5.04 -2.20 28.26
CA VAL A 75 5.64 -3.18 29.18
C VAL A 75 6.95 -3.65 28.57
N ASP A 76 8.06 -3.58 29.31
CA ASP A 76 9.37 -4.04 28.84
C ASP A 76 10.12 -4.71 30.00
N ASP A 77 10.81 -5.81 29.73
CA ASP A 77 11.59 -6.55 30.73
C ASP A 77 12.87 -5.81 31.14
N ARG A 78 13.23 -4.77 30.40
CA ARG A 78 14.29 -3.84 30.73
C ARG A 78 13.89 -2.94 31.90
N GLU A 79 14.33 -3.30 33.10
CA GLU A 79 14.11 -2.53 34.32
C GLU A 79 14.59 -1.07 34.20
N ASP A 80 15.64 -0.81 33.40
CA ASP A 80 16.17 0.54 33.17
C ASP A 80 15.21 1.48 32.42
N GLN A 81 14.19 0.92 31.75
CA GLN A 81 13.18 1.69 31.03
C GLN A 81 11.89 1.90 31.82
N VAL A 82 11.66 1.16 32.93
CA VAL A 82 10.42 1.30 33.72
C VAL A 82 10.33 2.71 34.32
N GLY A 83 9.17 3.34 34.18
CA GLY A 83 8.93 4.73 34.61
C GLY A 83 9.42 5.80 33.63
N THR A 84 10.15 5.43 32.57
CA THR A 84 10.50 6.36 31.49
C THR A 84 9.30 6.59 30.56
N LYS A 85 9.34 7.67 29.77
CA LYS A 85 8.36 7.94 28.72
C LYS A 85 8.97 7.71 27.34
N ILE A 86 8.29 6.94 26.52
CA ILE A 86 8.67 6.60 25.14
C ILE A 86 7.52 7.05 24.24
N GLU A 87 7.81 7.86 23.22
CA GLU A 87 6.77 8.48 22.36
C GLU A 87 5.66 9.19 23.16
N GLY A 88 6.01 9.77 24.32
CA GLY A 88 5.08 10.46 25.22
C GLY A 88 4.28 9.55 26.17
N VAL A 89 4.44 8.23 26.07
CA VAL A 89 3.69 7.21 26.83
C VAL A 89 4.59 6.51 27.85
N PRO A 90 4.13 6.23 29.08
CA PRO A 90 4.96 5.62 30.11
C PRO A 90 5.23 4.13 29.85
N VAL A 91 6.41 3.67 30.24
CA VAL A 91 6.69 2.25 30.47
C VAL A 91 6.20 1.91 31.88
N MET A 92 5.13 1.13 31.95
CA MET A 92 4.34 0.92 33.17
C MET A 92 4.90 -0.16 34.09
N GLY A 93 5.68 -1.09 33.55
CA GLY A 93 6.23 -2.19 34.31
C GLY A 93 6.87 -3.24 33.42
N THR A 94 7.08 -4.41 34.02
CA THR A 94 7.68 -5.59 33.38
C THR A 94 6.60 -6.62 33.02
N ARG A 95 6.98 -7.72 32.36
CA ARG A 95 6.04 -8.82 32.08
C ARG A 95 5.32 -9.38 33.30
N HIS A 96 5.90 -9.28 34.50
CA HIS A 96 5.28 -9.78 35.73
C HIS A 96 4.09 -8.94 36.16
N ASP A 97 4.07 -7.66 35.77
CA ASP A 97 3.00 -6.72 36.09
C ASP A 97 1.87 -6.77 35.07
N LEU A 98 2.04 -7.53 33.98
CA LEU A 98 1.17 -7.49 32.80
C LEU A 98 -0.31 -7.71 33.15
N THR A 99 -0.63 -8.80 33.84
CA THR A 99 -2.01 -9.15 34.21
C THR A 99 -2.63 -8.10 35.14
N GLY A 100 -1.86 -7.56 36.07
CA GLY A 100 -2.31 -6.51 36.99
C GLY A 100 -2.55 -5.18 36.27
N LEU A 101 -1.65 -4.79 35.37
CA LEU A 101 -1.79 -3.57 34.55
C LEU A 101 -3.01 -3.66 33.62
N VAL A 102 -3.23 -4.83 33.03
CA VAL A 102 -4.37 -5.06 32.14
C VAL A 102 -5.71 -4.83 32.86
N GLN A 103 -5.85 -5.31 34.09
CA GLN A 103 -7.04 -5.09 34.91
C GLN A 103 -7.13 -3.66 35.45
N GLN A 104 -6.02 -3.11 35.94
CA GLN A 104 -5.99 -1.78 36.54
C GLN A 104 -6.34 -0.67 35.54
N TYR A 105 -5.92 -0.84 34.28
CA TYR A 105 -6.07 0.16 33.22
C TYR A 105 -7.10 -0.25 32.16
N ASP A 106 -7.96 -1.24 32.42
CA ASP A 106 -9.02 -1.70 31.50
C ASP A 106 -8.51 -1.87 30.06
N ILE A 107 -7.46 -2.67 29.87
CA ILE A 107 -6.83 -2.85 28.55
C ILE A 107 -7.69 -3.76 27.68
N ASP A 108 -8.01 -3.33 26.46
CA ASP A 108 -8.81 -4.10 25.49
C ASP A 108 -7.95 -4.89 24.50
N LEU A 109 -6.74 -4.39 24.20
CA LEU A 109 -5.83 -4.98 23.21
C LEU A 109 -4.39 -4.96 23.71
N LEU A 110 -3.76 -6.13 23.68
CA LEU A 110 -2.35 -6.30 23.92
C LEU A 110 -1.59 -6.50 22.61
N VAL A 111 -0.59 -5.66 22.37
CA VAL A 111 0.22 -5.70 21.14
C VAL A 111 1.62 -6.21 21.45
N ILE A 112 1.97 -7.36 20.89
CA ILE A 112 3.28 -7.97 21.08
C ILE A 112 4.25 -7.38 20.04
N ALA A 113 5.17 -6.53 20.51
CA ALA A 113 6.17 -5.83 19.71
C ALA A 113 7.62 -6.24 20.07
N ILE A 114 7.80 -7.44 20.60
CA ILE A 114 9.10 -8.09 20.72
C ILE A 114 9.48 -8.73 19.38
N ARG A 115 10.73 -8.55 18.93
CA ARG A 115 11.25 -9.36 17.82
C ARG A 115 11.13 -10.82 18.23
N TYR A 116 10.73 -11.71 17.31
CA TYR A 116 10.73 -13.16 17.53
C TYR A 116 12.14 -13.57 17.99
N ALA A 117 12.35 -13.60 19.31
CA ALA A 117 13.44 -14.32 19.89
C ALA A 117 13.11 -15.81 19.69
N PRO A 118 14.09 -16.67 19.40
CA PRO A 118 13.87 -18.10 19.15
C PRO A 118 13.06 -18.82 20.24
N GLN A 119 12.89 -18.21 21.41
CA GLN A 119 12.07 -18.69 22.51
C GLN A 119 11.34 -17.50 23.13
N VAL A 120 10.02 -17.38 22.93
CA VAL A 120 9.18 -16.60 23.84
C VAL A 120 9.40 -17.22 25.22
N GLN A 121 9.82 -16.42 26.19
CA GLN A 121 10.07 -16.93 27.53
C GLN A 121 8.77 -17.52 28.09
N PRO A 122 8.79 -18.73 28.68
CA PRO A 122 7.57 -19.42 29.13
C PRO A 122 6.67 -18.55 30.01
N GLU A 123 7.27 -17.69 30.82
CA GLU A 123 6.59 -16.79 31.73
C GLU A 123 5.78 -15.72 30.98
N LEU A 124 6.33 -15.14 29.91
CA LEU A 124 5.60 -14.19 29.07
C LEU A 124 4.46 -14.90 28.34
N PHE A 125 4.69 -16.12 27.86
CA PHE A 125 3.64 -16.88 27.19
C PHE A 125 2.46 -17.19 28.12
N GLN A 126 2.72 -17.57 29.37
CA GLN A 126 1.67 -17.76 30.38
C GLN A 126 0.92 -16.46 30.65
N ALA A 127 1.62 -15.35 30.88
CA ALA A 127 0.97 -14.06 31.11
C ALA A 127 0.07 -13.61 29.93
N LEU A 128 0.47 -13.92 28.69
CA LEU A 128 -0.35 -13.67 27.49
C LEU A 128 -1.59 -14.56 27.45
N LEU A 129 -1.49 -15.82 27.87
CA LEU A 129 -2.64 -16.73 27.99
C LEU A 129 -3.61 -16.24 29.07
N ASP A 130 -3.12 -15.86 30.24
CA ASP A 130 -3.93 -15.30 31.33
C ASP A 130 -4.72 -14.06 30.85
N CYS A 131 -4.06 -13.18 30.10
CA CYS A 131 -4.73 -12.01 29.50
C CYS A 131 -5.81 -12.43 28.48
N ARG A 132 -5.57 -13.47 27.67
CA ARG A 132 -6.59 -14.00 26.75
C ARG A 132 -7.78 -14.63 27.48
N GLU A 133 -7.55 -15.32 28.59
CA GLU A 133 -8.62 -15.91 29.41
C GLU A 133 -9.51 -14.83 30.05
N LEU A 134 -8.93 -13.66 30.35
CA LEU A 134 -9.66 -12.46 30.76
C LEU A 134 -10.41 -11.77 29.61
N GLY A 135 -10.32 -12.28 28.38
CA GLY A 135 -11.00 -11.76 27.20
C GLY A 135 -10.28 -10.61 26.48
N ILE A 136 -9.02 -10.33 26.82
CA ILE A 136 -8.21 -9.31 26.11
C ILE A 136 -7.76 -9.86 24.76
N ASP A 137 -7.93 -9.06 23.71
CA ASP A 137 -7.40 -9.39 22.39
C ASP A 137 -5.85 -9.33 22.44
N VAL A 138 -5.19 -10.39 21.99
CA VAL A 138 -3.72 -10.42 21.87
C VAL A 138 -3.35 -10.52 20.40
N GLU A 139 -2.59 -9.53 19.92
CA GLU A 139 -2.20 -9.39 18.53
C GLU A 139 -0.69 -9.10 18.39
N LEU A 140 -0.07 -9.62 17.33
CA LEU A 140 1.31 -9.27 16.97
C LEU A 140 1.37 -7.87 16.35
N MET A 141 2.45 -7.14 16.66
CA MET A 141 2.72 -5.81 16.09
C MET A 141 2.62 -5.81 14.56
N ILE A 142 3.10 -6.86 13.88
CA ILE A 142 3.11 -6.92 12.42
C ILE A 142 1.67 -6.95 11.86
N GLY A 143 0.78 -7.76 12.45
CA GLY A 143 -0.63 -7.82 12.03
C GLY A 143 -1.35 -6.49 12.22
N LEU A 144 -1.13 -5.84 13.36
CA LEU A 144 -1.70 -4.52 13.62
C LEU A 144 -1.14 -3.46 12.67
N TYR A 145 0.17 -3.49 12.42
CA TYR A 145 0.85 -2.57 11.49
C TYR A 145 0.28 -2.73 10.07
N GLU A 146 0.14 -3.96 9.57
CA GLU A 146 -0.43 -4.27 8.27
C GLU A 146 -1.87 -3.75 8.14
N ARG A 147 -2.71 -3.96 9.16
CA ARG A 147 -4.10 -3.50 9.17
C ARG A 147 -4.21 -1.98 9.16
N LEU A 148 -3.39 -1.28 9.96
CA LEU A 148 -3.44 0.17 10.10
C LEU A 148 -2.85 0.89 8.89
N THR A 149 -1.73 0.40 8.37
CA THR A 149 -0.94 1.13 7.36
C THR A 149 -1.14 0.61 5.94
N GLY A 150 -1.58 -0.66 5.81
CA GLY A 150 -1.57 -1.38 4.54
C GLY A 150 -0.16 -1.61 4.01
N ARG A 151 0.84 -1.79 4.89
CA ARG A 151 2.27 -1.98 4.60
C ARG A 151 2.79 -3.17 5.40
N ILE A 152 3.83 -3.84 4.90
CA ILE A 152 4.58 -4.85 5.67
C ILE A 152 5.85 -4.19 6.24
N PRO A 153 6.13 -4.28 7.55
CA PRO A 153 7.28 -3.63 8.16
C PRO A 153 8.57 -4.43 7.87
N VAL A 154 9.20 -4.18 6.73
CA VAL A 154 10.31 -4.99 6.19
C VAL A 154 11.51 -5.06 7.15
N GLU A 155 11.86 -3.94 7.78
CA GLU A 155 12.99 -3.89 8.74
C GLU A 155 12.72 -4.69 10.02
N GLN A 156 11.45 -4.90 10.38
CA GLN A 156 11.02 -5.59 11.60
C GLN A 156 10.62 -7.05 11.34
N ALA A 157 10.33 -7.42 10.10
CA ALA A 157 10.00 -8.78 9.69
C ALA A 157 11.17 -9.78 9.89
N GLY A 158 12.41 -9.28 10.01
CA GLY A 158 13.58 -10.13 10.24
C GLY A 158 13.80 -11.11 9.10
N ASN A 159 14.03 -12.39 9.41
CA ASN A 159 14.22 -13.47 8.44
C ASN A 159 12.95 -14.34 8.24
N ASP A 160 11.79 -13.87 8.69
CA ASP A 160 10.56 -14.65 8.59
C ASP A 160 10.07 -14.66 7.13
N LEU A 161 10.42 -15.74 6.43
CA LEU A 161 10.17 -15.91 5.01
C LEU A 161 8.67 -16.00 4.70
N ASP A 162 7.87 -16.60 5.60
CA ASP A 162 6.41 -16.70 5.49
C ASP A 162 5.75 -15.31 5.55
N LEU A 163 6.40 -14.37 6.23
CA LEU A 163 5.93 -13.00 6.32
C LEU A 163 6.13 -12.20 5.02
N ILE A 164 7.06 -12.62 4.17
CA ILE A 164 7.61 -11.85 3.03
C ILE A 164 7.22 -12.46 1.68
N VAL A 165 7.18 -13.79 1.58
CA VAL A 165 6.82 -14.51 0.37
C VAL A 165 5.60 -15.37 0.70
N PRO A 166 4.38 -14.95 0.34
CA PRO A 166 3.26 -15.88 0.41
C PRO A 166 3.60 -17.05 -0.53
N VAL A 167 3.55 -18.28 -0.01
CA VAL A 167 3.55 -19.50 -0.81
C VAL A 167 2.10 -19.93 -0.97
N PRO A 168 1.37 -19.42 -1.97
CA PRO A 168 0.01 -19.84 -2.15
C PRO A 168 0.00 -21.17 -2.90
N ASP A 169 -0.28 -22.24 -2.17
CA ASP A 169 -0.63 -23.53 -2.77
C ASP A 169 -2.09 -23.88 -2.41
N SER A 170 -3.02 -23.09 -2.94
CA SER A 170 -4.46 -23.35 -2.79
C SER A 170 -5.19 -23.21 -4.11
N ALA A 171 -6.17 -24.10 -4.34
CA ALA A 171 -7.02 -24.05 -5.54
C ALA A 171 -7.73 -22.69 -5.69
N MET A 172 -8.14 -22.08 -4.58
CA MET A 172 -8.77 -20.75 -4.58
C MET A 172 -7.86 -19.68 -5.18
N GLN A 173 -6.56 -19.75 -4.91
CA GLN A 173 -5.59 -18.81 -5.46
C GLN A 173 -5.41 -18.98 -6.97
N HIS A 174 -5.45 -20.21 -7.48
CA HIS A 174 -5.42 -20.47 -8.92
C HIS A 174 -6.65 -19.87 -9.62
N PHE A 175 -7.84 -20.03 -9.05
CA PHE A 175 -9.06 -19.39 -9.56
C PHE A 175 -8.96 -17.86 -9.54
N PHE A 176 -8.41 -17.30 -8.46
CA PHE A 176 -8.15 -15.86 -8.37
C PHE A 176 -7.22 -15.38 -9.49
N TYR A 177 -6.08 -16.06 -9.71
CA TYR A 177 -5.14 -15.68 -10.77
C TYR A 177 -5.72 -15.86 -12.18
N ALA A 178 -6.55 -16.88 -12.39
CA ALA A 178 -7.27 -17.05 -13.65
C ALA A 178 -8.26 -15.90 -13.89
N GLY A 179 -9.07 -15.55 -12.88
CA GLY A 179 -10.01 -14.43 -12.94
C GLY A 179 -9.30 -13.09 -13.14
N LYS A 180 -8.20 -12.84 -12.41
CA LYS A 180 -7.33 -11.69 -12.60
C LYS A 180 -6.81 -11.62 -14.04
N ARG A 181 -6.39 -12.76 -14.60
CA ARG A 181 -5.92 -12.81 -15.99
C ARG A 181 -7.04 -12.49 -16.99
N SER A 182 -8.28 -12.95 -16.76
CA SER A 182 -9.41 -12.59 -17.62
C SER A 182 -9.69 -11.08 -17.60
N ILE A 183 -9.64 -10.45 -16.42
CA ILE A 183 -9.80 -9.00 -16.28
C ILE A 183 -8.66 -8.27 -17.01
N ASP A 184 -7.42 -8.73 -16.84
CA ASP A 184 -6.25 -8.17 -17.54
C ASP A 184 -6.41 -8.20 -19.05
N LEU A 185 -6.91 -9.31 -19.61
CA LEU A 185 -7.14 -9.45 -21.05
C LEU A 185 -8.26 -8.53 -21.54
N LEU A 186 -9.39 -8.46 -20.84
CA LEU A 186 -10.51 -7.59 -21.21
C LEU A 186 -10.11 -6.12 -21.19
N ALA A 187 -9.44 -5.68 -20.13
CA ALA A 187 -8.97 -4.30 -20.01
C ALA A 187 -7.82 -4.02 -20.98
N GLY A 188 -6.95 -4.99 -21.24
CA GLY A 188 -5.88 -4.88 -22.23
C GLY A 188 -6.45 -4.63 -23.63
N VAL A 189 -7.45 -5.41 -24.07
CA VAL A 189 -8.13 -5.21 -25.36
C VAL A 189 -8.81 -3.84 -25.40
N GLY A 190 -9.57 -3.48 -24.36
CA GLY A 190 -10.22 -2.16 -24.29
C GLY A 190 -9.23 -1.00 -24.34
N GLY A 191 -8.10 -1.12 -23.62
CA GLY A 191 -7.02 -0.15 -23.61
C GLY A 191 -6.33 0.00 -24.97
N LEU A 192 -6.14 -1.09 -25.71
CA LEU A 192 -5.59 -1.04 -27.07
C LEU A 192 -6.56 -0.44 -28.09
N VAL A 193 -7.87 -0.71 -27.96
CA VAL A 193 -8.88 -0.06 -28.80
C VAL A 193 -8.88 1.45 -28.54
N ALA A 194 -8.82 1.87 -27.27
CA ALA A 194 -8.68 3.28 -26.90
C ALA A 194 -7.37 3.90 -27.45
N LEU A 195 -6.25 3.19 -27.31
CA LEU A 195 -4.96 3.62 -27.87
C LEU A 195 -5.07 3.79 -29.39
N ALA A 196 -5.64 2.82 -30.12
CA ALA A 196 -5.79 2.88 -31.57
C ALA A 196 -6.63 4.08 -32.02
N MET A 197 -7.71 4.41 -31.29
CA MET A 197 -8.53 5.60 -31.58
C MET A 197 -7.78 6.91 -31.34
N LEU A 198 -6.96 6.99 -30.29
CA LEU A 198 -6.23 8.22 -29.91
C LEU A 198 -4.91 8.39 -30.68
N THR A 199 -4.31 7.30 -31.16
CA THR A 199 -2.98 7.30 -31.79
C THR A 199 -2.87 8.26 -32.97
N PRO A 200 -3.83 8.36 -33.93
CA PRO A 200 -3.72 9.31 -35.04
C PRO A 200 -3.60 10.77 -34.58
N ILE A 201 -4.38 11.16 -33.56
CA ILE A 201 -4.38 12.52 -33.01
C ILE A 201 -3.05 12.80 -32.32
N ILE A 202 -2.57 11.85 -31.50
CA ILE A 202 -1.30 11.99 -30.77
C ILE A 202 -0.12 11.97 -31.75
N ALA A 203 -0.17 11.15 -32.79
CA ALA A 203 0.86 11.06 -33.83
C ALA A 203 0.99 12.38 -34.59
N LEU A 204 -0.14 13.00 -34.96
CA LEU A 204 -0.15 14.31 -35.61
C LEU A 204 0.44 15.40 -34.69
N ALA A 205 0.04 15.42 -33.42
CA ALA A 205 0.60 16.35 -32.45
C ALA A 205 2.12 16.15 -32.28
N ASN A 206 2.56 14.89 -32.10
CA ASN A 206 3.99 14.58 -32.01
C ASN A 206 4.74 15.01 -33.28
N ALA A 207 4.19 14.81 -34.48
CA ALA A 207 4.83 15.22 -35.73
C ALA A 207 5.04 16.75 -35.84
N ILE A 208 4.12 17.55 -35.29
CA ILE A 208 4.21 19.03 -35.32
C ILE A 208 5.21 19.55 -34.26
N TRP A 209 5.10 19.08 -33.01
CA TRP A 209 5.84 19.66 -31.88
C TRP A 209 7.16 18.95 -31.56
N SER A 210 7.33 17.69 -31.95
CA SER A 210 8.54 16.92 -31.68
C SER A 210 8.70 15.77 -32.70
N PRO A 211 9.18 16.04 -33.93
CA PRO A 211 9.34 15.02 -34.97
C PRO A 211 10.11 13.77 -34.52
N GLY A 212 9.76 12.60 -35.05
CA GLY A 212 10.43 11.32 -34.80
C GLY A 212 9.51 10.22 -34.25
N PRO A 213 10.07 9.09 -33.77
CA PRO A 213 9.29 7.90 -33.40
C PRO A 213 8.30 8.17 -32.26
N LEU A 214 7.04 7.78 -32.47
CA LEU A 214 5.97 7.97 -31.48
C LEU A 214 6.11 7.01 -30.29
N PHE A 215 6.51 5.76 -30.55
CA PHE A 215 6.66 4.74 -29.52
C PHE A 215 8.09 4.73 -28.97
N PHE A 216 8.17 4.53 -27.66
CA PHE A 216 9.42 4.35 -26.92
C PHE A 216 9.33 3.04 -26.14
N ARG A 217 10.45 2.32 -26.05
CA ARG A 217 10.55 1.09 -25.27
C ARG A 217 11.69 1.19 -24.27
N GLN A 218 11.51 0.65 -23.08
CA GLN A 218 12.52 0.66 -22.03
C GLN A 218 12.63 -0.71 -21.38
N LEU A 219 13.87 -1.16 -21.12
CA LEU A 219 14.11 -2.42 -20.42
C LEU A 219 13.71 -2.28 -18.95
N ARG A 220 12.97 -3.25 -18.43
CA ARG A 220 12.46 -3.30 -17.07
C ARG A 220 12.53 -4.71 -16.51
N VAL A 221 12.51 -4.83 -15.18
CA VAL A 221 12.49 -6.13 -14.49
C VAL A 221 11.04 -6.55 -14.22
N GLY A 222 10.71 -7.77 -14.62
CA GLY A 222 9.39 -8.39 -14.49
C GLY A 222 9.33 -9.52 -13.48
N LYS A 223 8.34 -10.40 -13.63
CA LYS A 223 8.13 -11.55 -12.73
C LYS A 223 9.36 -12.46 -12.74
N GLY A 224 9.79 -12.91 -11.57
CA GLY A 224 10.95 -13.79 -11.38
C GLY A 224 12.29 -13.12 -11.74
N GLY A 225 12.34 -11.79 -11.73
CA GLY A 225 13.54 -11.03 -12.11
C GLY A 225 13.81 -11.00 -13.62
N GLN A 226 12.90 -11.52 -14.45
CA GLN A 226 13.12 -11.61 -15.90
C GLN A 226 12.97 -10.24 -16.57
N PRO A 227 13.93 -9.80 -17.40
CA PRO A 227 13.84 -8.52 -18.09
C PRO A 227 12.80 -8.57 -19.22
N PHE A 228 12.06 -7.47 -19.41
CA PHE A 228 11.12 -7.30 -20.51
C PHE A 228 11.13 -5.85 -21.02
N TYR A 229 10.60 -5.63 -22.24
CA TYR A 229 10.48 -4.30 -22.81
C TYR A 229 9.13 -3.67 -22.46
N LEU A 230 9.16 -2.58 -21.70
CA LEU A 230 7.99 -1.76 -21.40
C LEU A 230 7.71 -0.77 -22.53
N TYR A 231 6.52 -0.80 -23.11
CA TYR A 231 6.12 0.12 -24.20
C TYR A 231 5.45 1.39 -23.65
N LYS A 232 5.80 2.55 -24.22
CA LYS A 232 5.20 3.87 -23.90
C LYS A 232 5.09 4.74 -25.15
N LEU A 233 4.27 5.79 -25.07
CA LEU A 233 4.38 6.90 -26.01
C LEU A 233 5.53 7.81 -25.57
N ARG A 234 6.27 8.29 -26.55
CA ARG A 234 7.39 9.19 -26.30
C ARG A 234 6.87 10.55 -25.81
N SER A 235 7.26 10.91 -24.60
CA SER A 235 6.92 12.20 -23.97
C SER A 235 8.12 13.14 -23.80
N MET A 236 9.33 12.69 -24.16
CA MET A 236 10.57 13.47 -24.09
C MET A 236 11.18 13.65 -25.48
N ILE A 237 12.05 14.66 -25.62
CA ILE A 237 12.84 14.90 -26.83
C ILE A 237 13.67 13.66 -27.20
N PRO A 238 13.97 13.44 -28.50
CA PRO A 238 14.90 12.40 -28.93
C PRO A 238 16.26 12.52 -28.19
N ALA A 239 16.89 11.37 -27.87
CA ALA A 239 18.15 11.30 -27.13
C ALA A 239 18.14 11.91 -25.71
N ALA A 240 16.96 12.08 -25.10
CA ALA A 240 16.85 12.55 -23.70
C ALA A 240 17.64 11.68 -22.70
N GLU A 241 17.71 10.36 -22.91
CA GLU A 241 18.42 9.43 -22.03
C GLU A 241 19.94 9.41 -22.27
N GLU A 242 20.42 9.73 -23.48
CA GLU A 242 21.85 9.72 -23.85
C GLU A 242 22.63 10.83 -23.15
N LYS A 243 21.98 11.95 -22.80
CA LYS A 243 22.63 13.09 -22.14
C LYS A 243 22.80 12.95 -20.62
N CYS A 244 22.05 12.05 -19.97
CA CYS A 244 22.04 11.99 -18.49
C CYS A 244 22.19 10.57 -17.92
N GLY A 245 22.05 9.50 -18.71
CA GLY A 245 22.03 8.14 -18.19
C GLY A 245 20.76 7.80 -17.39
N ALA A 246 20.83 6.79 -16.54
CA ALA A 246 19.71 6.33 -15.71
C ALA A 246 19.45 7.27 -14.52
N VAL A 247 18.86 8.44 -14.77
CA VAL A 247 18.49 9.39 -13.70
C VAL A 247 17.00 9.26 -13.39
N TRP A 248 16.62 9.36 -12.12
CA TRP A 248 15.22 9.56 -11.74
C TRP A 248 14.67 10.84 -12.37
N ALA A 249 13.39 10.82 -12.77
CA ALA A 249 12.76 11.99 -13.38
C ALA A 249 12.59 13.11 -12.33
N CYS A 250 13.19 14.28 -12.58
CA CYS A 250 12.99 15.49 -11.78
C CYS A 250 11.63 16.15 -12.11
N GLU A 251 11.08 16.95 -11.18
CA GLU A 251 9.72 17.50 -11.29
C GLU A 251 9.52 18.60 -12.34
N ASP A 252 10.59 19.12 -12.95
CA ASP A 252 10.53 20.03 -14.10
C ASP A 252 11.70 19.72 -15.04
N ASP A 253 11.50 18.72 -15.89
CA ASP A 253 12.53 18.24 -16.80
C ASP A 253 12.38 18.94 -18.16
N ASP A 254 13.36 19.78 -18.50
CA ASP A 254 13.43 20.52 -19.78
C ASP A 254 13.40 19.62 -21.02
N ARG A 255 13.58 18.30 -20.84
CA ARG A 255 13.49 17.30 -21.93
C ARG A 255 12.05 16.95 -22.27
N ILE A 256 11.04 17.35 -21.49
CA ILE A 256 9.63 17.03 -21.73
C ILE A 256 9.04 17.97 -22.77
N THR A 257 8.44 17.41 -23.82
CA THR A 257 7.80 18.23 -24.87
C THR A 257 6.43 18.76 -24.40
N PRO A 258 5.87 19.84 -24.96
CA PRO A 258 4.55 20.34 -24.57
C PRO A 258 3.45 19.27 -24.70
N VAL A 259 3.49 18.48 -25.79
CA VAL A 259 2.61 17.31 -25.98
C VAL A 259 2.91 16.23 -24.93
N GLY A 260 4.19 15.98 -24.65
CA GLY A 260 4.63 15.05 -23.61
C GLY A 260 4.11 15.42 -22.22
N LYS A 261 4.07 16.71 -21.87
CA LYS A 261 3.50 17.20 -20.61
C LYS A 261 2.01 16.88 -20.51
N PHE A 262 1.26 17.04 -21.59
CA PHE A 262 -0.14 16.61 -21.64
C PHE A 262 -0.27 15.09 -21.48
N LEU A 263 0.50 14.31 -22.25
CA LEU A 263 0.46 12.84 -22.22
C LEU A 263 0.76 12.28 -20.82
N ARG A 264 1.74 12.85 -20.10
CA ARG A 264 2.09 12.44 -18.74
C ARG A 264 1.06 12.84 -17.70
N LYS A 265 0.53 14.06 -17.80
CA LYS A 265 -0.54 14.56 -16.93
C LYS A 265 -1.80 13.70 -17.03
N THR A 266 -2.15 13.24 -18.23
CA THR A 266 -3.29 12.33 -18.47
C THR A 266 -2.93 10.85 -18.36
N ARG A 267 -1.64 10.51 -18.22
CA ARG A 267 -1.07 9.15 -18.29
C ARG A 267 -1.37 8.41 -19.60
N LEU A 268 -1.72 9.14 -20.66
CA LEU A 268 -1.87 8.57 -21.99
C LEU A 268 -0.55 7.99 -22.52
N ASP A 269 0.59 8.46 -22.03
CA ASP A 269 1.90 7.91 -22.37
C ASP A 269 2.08 6.45 -21.91
N GLU A 270 1.33 6.00 -20.90
CA GLU A 270 1.38 4.65 -20.36
C GLU A 270 0.42 3.67 -21.07
N PHE A 271 -0.45 4.13 -22.00
CA PHE A 271 -1.41 3.25 -22.69
C PHE A 271 -0.77 2.12 -23.51
N PRO A 272 0.38 2.29 -24.18
CA PRO A 272 1.02 1.17 -24.86
C PRO A 272 1.40 -0.01 -23.95
N GLN A 273 1.45 0.19 -22.63
CA GLN A 273 1.67 -0.90 -21.66
C GLN A 273 0.52 -1.93 -21.66
N PHE A 274 -0.67 -1.61 -22.18
CA PHE A 274 -1.72 -2.61 -22.40
C PHE A 274 -1.27 -3.72 -23.35
N LEU A 275 -0.30 -3.47 -24.26
CA LEU A 275 0.35 -4.54 -25.03
C LEU A 275 1.09 -5.52 -24.12
N ASN A 276 1.87 -5.01 -23.15
CA ASN A 276 2.58 -5.85 -22.17
C ASN A 276 1.62 -6.65 -21.30
N VAL A 277 0.46 -6.07 -20.97
CA VAL A 277 -0.60 -6.78 -20.26
C VAL A 277 -1.11 -7.95 -21.11
N LEU A 278 -1.42 -7.73 -22.40
CA LEU A 278 -1.87 -8.83 -23.27
C LEU A 278 -0.79 -9.91 -23.48
N MET A 279 0.48 -9.53 -23.69
CA MET A 279 1.60 -10.47 -23.84
C MET A 279 1.87 -11.29 -22.56
N GLY A 280 1.42 -10.80 -21.40
CA GLY A 280 1.58 -11.49 -20.12
C GLY A 280 2.84 -11.11 -19.34
N ASP A 281 3.59 -10.11 -19.81
CA ASP A 281 4.71 -9.50 -19.08
C ASP A 281 4.20 -8.72 -17.85
N MET A 282 3.04 -8.08 -18.00
CA MET A 282 2.42 -7.23 -16.99
C MET A 282 1.00 -7.68 -16.65
N SER A 283 0.48 -7.13 -15.56
CA SER A 283 -0.93 -7.14 -15.15
C SER A 283 -1.45 -5.70 -15.07
N LEU A 284 -2.76 -5.49 -14.96
CA LEU A 284 -3.30 -4.16 -14.68
C LEU A 284 -2.83 -3.64 -13.32
N VAL A 285 -2.90 -4.52 -12.32
CA VAL A 285 -2.54 -4.22 -10.93
C VAL A 285 -1.36 -5.06 -10.51
N GLY A 286 -0.32 -4.42 -9.98
CA GLY A 286 0.90 -5.06 -9.51
C GLY A 286 1.97 -4.04 -9.12
N PRO A 287 3.12 -4.49 -8.58
CA PRO A 287 4.27 -3.62 -8.32
C PRO A 287 4.74 -2.90 -9.59
N ARG A 288 5.13 -1.63 -9.48
CA ARG A 288 5.64 -0.89 -10.65
C ARG A 288 6.99 -1.47 -11.09
N PRO A 289 7.18 -1.79 -12.38
CA PRO A 289 8.43 -2.39 -12.85
C PRO A 289 9.57 -1.36 -12.85
N GLU A 290 10.68 -1.70 -12.21
CA GLU A 290 11.87 -0.83 -12.15
C GLU A 290 12.92 -1.18 -13.20
N ARG A 291 13.82 -0.22 -13.45
CA ARG A 291 14.94 -0.40 -14.38
C ARG A 291 15.96 -1.37 -13.79
N PRO A 292 16.55 -2.30 -14.57
CA PRO A 292 17.55 -3.23 -14.07
C PRO A 292 18.72 -2.55 -13.34
N GLU A 293 19.15 -1.38 -13.81
CA GLU A 293 20.24 -0.60 -13.21
C GLU A 293 19.90 -0.13 -11.79
N PHE A 294 18.65 0.26 -11.53
CA PHE A 294 18.19 0.61 -10.18
C PHE A 294 17.94 -0.62 -9.31
N VAL A 295 17.44 -1.70 -9.92
CA VAL A 295 17.19 -2.94 -9.18
C VAL A 295 18.49 -3.51 -8.64
N ALA A 296 19.59 -3.46 -9.39
CA ALA A 296 20.89 -3.93 -8.94
C ALA A 296 21.34 -3.24 -7.64
N GLY A 297 21.33 -1.90 -7.58
CA GLY A 297 21.70 -1.17 -6.36
C GLY A 297 20.70 -1.34 -5.21
N LEU A 298 19.39 -1.33 -5.50
CA LEU A 298 18.36 -1.46 -4.47
C LEU A 298 18.32 -2.84 -3.82
N VAL A 299 18.74 -3.89 -4.53
CA VAL A 299 18.87 -5.25 -3.96
C VAL A 299 19.98 -5.32 -2.92
N GLU A 300 21.04 -4.51 -3.06
CA GLU A 300 22.15 -4.47 -2.11
C GLU A 300 21.79 -3.68 -0.84
N GLU A 301 21.01 -2.61 -0.99
CA GLU A 301 20.69 -1.70 0.12
C GLU A 301 19.38 -2.06 0.85
N VAL A 302 18.39 -2.62 0.14
CA VAL A 302 17.05 -2.87 0.67
C VAL A 302 16.82 -4.36 0.86
N PRO A 303 16.66 -4.85 2.11
CA PRO A 303 16.36 -6.24 2.38
C PRO A 303 15.10 -6.70 1.66
N PHE A 304 15.13 -7.92 1.12
CA PHE A 304 14.00 -8.57 0.45
C PHE A 304 13.44 -7.82 -0.77
N TYR A 305 14.19 -6.87 -1.34
CA TYR A 305 13.74 -6.10 -2.49
C TYR A 305 13.33 -6.99 -3.68
N GLN A 306 13.98 -8.15 -3.84
CA GLN A 306 13.65 -9.13 -4.88
C GLN A 306 12.24 -9.74 -4.74
N ALA A 307 11.68 -9.80 -3.53
CA ALA A 307 10.38 -10.44 -3.29
C ALA A 307 9.24 -9.73 -4.04
N ARG A 308 9.40 -8.44 -4.39
CA ARG A 308 8.43 -7.72 -5.22
C ARG A 308 8.26 -8.32 -6.63
N HIS A 309 9.26 -9.07 -7.12
CA HIS A 309 9.22 -9.73 -8.42
C HIS A 309 8.49 -11.09 -8.37
N ALA A 310 7.91 -11.49 -7.24
CA ALA A 310 7.15 -12.75 -7.12
C ALA A 310 5.90 -12.77 -8.02
N VAL A 311 5.33 -11.60 -8.32
CA VAL A 311 4.14 -11.42 -9.15
C VAL A 311 4.46 -10.60 -10.41
N ARG A 312 3.54 -10.61 -11.38
CA ARG A 312 3.68 -9.75 -12.57
C ARG A 312 3.63 -8.28 -12.15
N PRO A 313 4.50 -7.43 -12.70
CA PRO A 313 4.40 -5.99 -12.50
C PRO A 313 3.07 -5.43 -13.03
N GLY A 314 2.66 -4.29 -12.47
CA GLY A 314 1.39 -3.62 -12.78
C GLY A 314 1.54 -2.35 -13.60
N VAL A 315 0.51 -2.03 -14.39
CA VAL A 315 0.33 -0.65 -14.93
C VAL A 315 0.08 0.33 -13.78
N THR A 316 -0.78 -0.09 -12.83
CA THR A 316 -0.99 0.56 -11.54
C THR A 316 -0.70 -0.41 -10.39
N GLY A 317 -0.60 0.09 -9.16
CA GLY A 317 -0.24 -0.72 -8.00
C GLY A 317 -0.61 -0.05 -6.69
N TRP A 318 -0.60 -0.84 -5.61
CA TRP A 318 -0.94 -0.36 -4.27
C TRP A 318 0.01 0.75 -3.79
N ALA A 319 1.32 0.57 -3.98
CA ALA A 319 2.31 1.59 -3.69
C ALA A 319 2.03 2.90 -4.46
N GLN A 320 1.72 2.81 -5.76
CA GLN A 320 1.45 3.99 -6.61
C GLN A 320 0.23 4.81 -6.17
N VAL A 321 -0.81 4.16 -5.61
CA VAL A 321 -2.02 4.87 -5.13
C VAL A 321 -1.92 5.32 -3.67
N ARG A 322 -1.02 4.72 -2.87
CA ARG A 322 -0.85 5.06 -1.45
C ARG A 322 0.34 5.98 -1.17
N TYR A 323 1.36 5.99 -2.02
CA TYR A 323 2.61 6.70 -1.80
C TYR A 323 3.11 7.37 -3.08
N ARG A 324 3.48 8.65 -2.99
CA ARG A 324 3.84 9.48 -4.17
C ARG A 324 5.33 9.83 -4.26
N TYR A 325 6.04 9.82 -3.15
CA TYR A 325 7.46 10.13 -3.12
C TYR A 325 8.28 8.94 -3.61
N GLY A 326 9.44 9.20 -4.19
CA GLY A 326 10.14 8.19 -4.97
C GLY A 326 11.56 8.55 -5.40
N SER A 327 12.25 9.37 -4.62
CA SER A 327 13.57 9.90 -4.97
C SER A 327 14.62 9.65 -3.89
N SER A 328 14.44 8.64 -3.04
CA SER A 328 15.44 8.16 -2.09
C SER A 328 15.36 6.65 -1.89
N VAL A 329 16.37 6.09 -1.21
CA VAL A 329 16.42 4.67 -0.82
C VAL A 329 15.32 4.37 0.20
N GLU A 330 15.06 5.28 1.13
CA GLU A 330 13.96 5.20 2.10
C GLU A 330 12.60 5.18 1.40
N ASP A 331 12.42 5.99 0.34
CA ASP A 331 11.20 5.93 -0.48
C ASP A 331 11.05 4.57 -1.18
N ALA A 332 12.16 3.97 -1.64
CA ALA A 332 12.14 2.65 -2.25
C ALA A 332 11.77 1.56 -1.23
N LEU A 333 12.26 1.66 0.00
CA LEU A 333 11.87 0.78 1.11
C LEU A 333 10.36 0.91 1.40
N VAL A 334 9.83 2.12 1.56
CA VAL A 334 8.39 2.33 1.81
C VAL A 334 7.52 1.81 0.66
N LYS A 335 7.95 2.00 -0.60
CA LYS A 335 7.27 1.40 -1.76
C LYS A 335 7.31 -0.12 -1.71
N LEU A 336 8.45 -0.71 -1.35
CA LEU A 336 8.58 -2.15 -1.16
C LEU A 336 7.60 -2.65 -0.09
N GLU A 337 7.48 -1.97 1.06
CA GLU A 337 6.53 -2.34 2.11
C GLU A 337 5.08 -2.42 1.59
N TYR A 338 4.70 -1.49 0.72
CA TYR A 338 3.39 -1.49 0.06
C TYR A 338 3.26 -2.59 -1.01
N ASP A 339 4.29 -2.82 -1.80
CA ASP A 339 4.29 -3.86 -2.82
C ASP A 339 4.19 -5.25 -2.20
N LEU A 340 4.91 -5.50 -1.10
CA LEU A 340 4.83 -6.76 -0.36
C LEU A 340 3.46 -6.93 0.31
N TYR A 341 2.89 -5.87 0.88
CA TYR A 341 1.51 -5.92 1.38
C TYR A 341 0.52 -6.33 0.29
N TYR A 342 0.67 -5.78 -0.91
CA TYR A 342 -0.18 -6.14 -2.04
C TYR A 342 0.01 -7.61 -2.44
N ILE A 343 1.25 -8.09 -2.55
CA ILE A 343 1.56 -9.48 -2.91
C ILE A 343 0.97 -10.46 -1.88
N ARG A 344 1.07 -10.14 -0.60
CA ARG A 344 0.53 -10.95 0.50
C ARG A 344 -1.00 -10.97 0.54
N ASN A 345 -1.64 -9.82 0.33
CA ASN A 345 -3.07 -9.64 0.53
C ASN A 345 -3.86 -9.58 -0.80
N GLN A 346 -3.36 -10.27 -1.83
CA GLN A 346 -4.03 -10.31 -3.14
C GLN A 346 -5.45 -10.85 -3.00
N SER A 347 -6.41 -10.01 -3.35
CA SER A 347 -7.84 -10.31 -3.28
C SER A 347 -8.57 -9.46 -4.30
N ILE A 348 -9.76 -9.91 -4.71
CA ILE A 348 -10.62 -9.14 -5.63
C ILE A 348 -10.93 -7.75 -5.04
N TYR A 349 -11.13 -7.67 -3.73
CA TYR A 349 -11.33 -6.40 -3.03
C TYR A 349 -10.12 -5.47 -3.19
N LEU A 350 -8.91 -5.96 -2.97
CA LEU A 350 -7.69 -5.15 -3.08
C LEU A 350 -7.47 -4.69 -4.54
N GLU A 351 -7.67 -5.58 -5.51
CA GLU A 351 -7.62 -5.26 -6.96
C GLU A 351 -8.56 -4.10 -7.32
N LEU A 352 -9.84 -4.23 -6.98
CA LEU A 352 -10.84 -3.19 -7.23
C LEU A 352 -10.52 -1.90 -6.49
N SER A 353 -10.04 -1.99 -5.24
CA SER A 353 -9.68 -0.82 -4.45
C SER A 353 -8.52 -0.03 -5.09
N VAL A 354 -7.55 -0.72 -5.69
CA VAL A 354 -6.46 -0.07 -6.43
C VAL A 354 -7.05 0.62 -7.65
N LEU A 355 -7.82 -0.08 -8.48
CA LEU A 355 -8.39 0.48 -9.71
C LEU A 355 -9.23 1.73 -9.45
N VAL A 356 -10.12 1.71 -8.44
CA VAL A 356 -10.94 2.87 -8.07
C VAL A 356 -10.07 4.04 -7.62
N LYS A 357 -9.05 3.78 -6.78
CA LYS A 357 -8.11 4.83 -6.35
C LYS A 357 -7.29 5.37 -7.51
N THR A 358 -6.90 4.55 -8.46
CA THR A 358 -6.20 4.97 -9.68
C THR A 358 -7.06 5.93 -10.48
N VAL A 359 -8.34 5.60 -10.71
CA VAL A 359 -9.28 6.51 -11.39
C VAL A 359 -9.42 7.83 -10.63
N ALA A 360 -9.56 7.79 -9.30
CA ALA A 360 -9.63 9.02 -8.49
C ALA A 360 -8.36 9.87 -8.59
N VAL A 361 -7.18 9.24 -8.62
CA VAL A 361 -5.89 9.94 -8.81
C VAL A 361 -5.76 10.54 -10.21
N MET A 362 -6.24 9.83 -11.25
CA MET A 362 -6.23 10.31 -12.64
C MET A 362 -7.22 11.46 -12.86
N LEU A 363 -8.45 11.36 -12.34
CA LEU A 363 -9.47 12.42 -12.41
C LEU A 363 -9.06 13.68 -11.65
N GLY A 364 -8.29 13.54 -10.57
CA GLY A 364 -7.68 14.68 -9.89
C GLY A 364 -6.60 15.39 -10.71
N LEU A 365 -6.27 14.91 -11.92
CA LEU A 365 -5.18 15.39 -12.78
C LEU A 365 -3.83 15.49 -12.05
N LYS A 366 -3.63 14.62 -11.05
CA LYS A 366 -2.42 14.58 -10.21
C LYS A 366 -1.33 13.68 -10.83
N GLY A 367 -1.35 13.51 -12.15
CA GLY A 367 -0.23 12.94 -12.90
C GLY A 367 0.97 13.89 -12.85
N ARG A 368 2.18 13.35 -12.79
CA ARG A 368 3.43 14.12 -12.92
C ARG A 368 3.70 14.41 -14.37
#